data_AF-A0AAD0SPU3-F1
#
_entry.id   AF-A0AAD0SPU3-F1
#
_cell.length_a   1.000
_cell.length_b   1.000
_cell.length_c   1.000
_cell.angle_alpha   90.00
_cell.angle_beta   90.00
_cell.angle_gamma   90.00
#
_symmetry.space_group_name_H-M   'P 1'
#
loop_
_entity.id
_entity.type
_entity.pdbx_description
1 polymer ?
#
loop_
_entity_poly.entity_id
_entity_poly.type
_entity_poly.pdbx_seq_one_letter_code
_entity_poly.pdbx_strand_id
1 'polypeptide(L)'
;MFFLKTQYFSKKIIIESLIISTLLSAFIYLAHFNIELKIVDSIIAVLGVFLLLKASRAVMFFSGFFIGIFWFWWFAISLQYYDLSYLAPIIIFGLAISYGLSFLALGVFKNLYLKAILIFLYLFFAPFGFDWLKLNLAFINSYFSSSYLAFALILIACLIVLEARLKNLRVVAILPLIFALNIFEKEHIVEDSDIKIYLSQFNISQDLRWQKENFAQINKKIFEKIDYAIENNYDVVVLPETIFTLVLNENYILMDRLLNLSNKIDIIAGSIYKDEFGYFNASYFFSKNQFEVAKKVVLVPFGEEIPLPRFFVDLINNLFYGGASDYSKADKPTDFLIKDSLFRNAICYEGTNKKIFENLNGVKNMIMISNNAWFTPSHEPTLQALLLKYYAKKYGVTIYHVANGSKNMVIKPN
;
A
#
# COMPACT_ATOMS: atom_id res chain seq x y z
N MET A 1 10.81 -52.53 -19.05
CA MET A 1 10.25 -51.89 -17.84
C MET A 1 11.09 -50.66 -17.50
N PHE A 2 10.79 -49.54 -18.17
CA PHE A 2 11.42 -48.24 -17.90
C PHE A 2 10.70 -47.63 -16.71
N PHE A 3 11.29 -47.73 -15.52
CA PHE A 3 10.82 -46.94 -14.37
C PHE A 3 11.15 -45.48 -14.64
N LEU A 4 10.15 -44.76 -15.16
CA LEU A 4 10.08 -43.31 -15.17
C LEU A 4 10.28 -42.80 -13.75
N LYS A 5 11.40 -42.13 -13.52
CA LYS A 5 11.79 -41.48 -12.27
C LYS A 5 10.97 -40.20 -12.08
N THR A 6 9.64 -40.31 -11.91
CA THR A 6 8.71 -39.16 -11.83
C THR A 6 8.60 -38.54 -10.43
N GLN A 7 9.21 -39.13 -9.38
CA GLN A 7 9.01 -38.69 -8.00
C GLN A 7 9.90 -37.52 -7.49
N TYR A 8 10.88 -37.04 -8.27
CA TYR A 8 11.80 -35.97 -7.81
C TYR A 8 11.58 -34.61 -8.48
N PHE A 9 10.81 -34.55 -9.57
CA PHE A 9 10.59 -33.32 -10.34
C PHE A 9 9.75 -32.29 -9.58
N SER A 10 8.66 -32.72 -8.95
CA SER A 10 7.75 -31.82 -8.21
C SER A 10 8.38 -31.29 -6.92
N LYS A 11 9.02 -32.14 -6.11
CA LYS A 11 9.59 -31.73 -4.82
C LYS A 11 10.67 -30.66 -4.96
N LYS A 12 11.60 -30.83 -5.91
CA LYS A 12 12.67 -29.85 -6.12
C LYS A 12 12.12 -28.50 -6.57
N ILE A 13 11.16 -28.50 -7.51
CA ILE A 13 10.53 -27.27 -8.01
C ILE A 13 9.86 -26.52 -6.85
N ILE A 14 9.05 -27.22 -6.04
CA ILE A 14 8.34 -26.59 -4.92
C ILE A 14 9.32 -26.03 -3.87
N ILE A 15 10.38 -26.75 -3.54
CA ILE A 15 11.40 -26.27 -2.58
C ILE A 15 12.10 -25.02 -3.12
N GLU A 16 12.58 -25.05 -4.37
CA GLU A 16 13.23 -23.89 -5.00
C GLU A 16 12.28 -22.69 -5.04
N SER A 17 11.01 -22.94 -5.38
CA SER A 17 10.00 -21.90 -5.43
C SER A 17 9.72 -21.28 -4.06
N LEU A 18 9.58 -22.10 -3.02
CA LEU A 18 9.38 -21.62 -1.65
C LEU A 18 10.57 -20.79 -1.18
N ILE A 19 11.81 -21.23 -1.46
CA ILE A 19 13.01 -20.45 -1.12
C ILE A 19 12.95 -19.07 -1.77
N ILE A 20 12.70 -19.00 -3.08
CA ILE A 20 12.60 -17.72 -3.80
C ILE A 20 11.49 -16.84 -3.21
N SER A 21 10.31 -17.40 -2.97
CA SER A 21 9.15 -16.65 -2.45
C SER A 21 9.37 -16.17 -1.03
N THR A 22 9.99 -16.97 -0.17
CA THR A 22 10.36 -16.56 1.19
C THR A 22 11.38 -15.43 1.14
N LEU A 23 12.43 -15.55 0.33
CA LEU A 23 13.44 -14.50 0.19
C LEU A 23 12.82 -13.18 -0.30
N LEU A 24 11.95 -13.25 -1.31
CA LEU A 24 11.29 -12.06 -1.88
C LEU A 24 10.11 -11.54 -1.04
N SER A 25 9.74 -12.20 0.06
CA SER A 25 8.67 -11.75 0.96
C SER A 25 9.17 -11.46 2.38
N ALA A 26 10.37 -11.90 2.74
CA ALA A 26 10.90 -11.84 4.10
C ALA A 26 10.89 -10.43 4.68
N PHE A 27 11.22 -9.41 3.90
CA PHE A 27 11.25 -8.01 4.34
C PHE A 27 9.91 -7.53 4.93
N ILE A 28 8.77 -8.05 4.45
CA ILE A 28 7.44 -7.74 4.97
C ILE A 28 7.30 -8.29 6.39
N TYR A 29 7.66 -9.56 6.58
CA TYR A 29 7.50 -10.25 7.86
C TYR A 29 8.55 -9.82 8.88
N LEU A 30 9.78 -9.57 8.46
CA LEU A 30 10.81 -8.97 9.30
C LEU A 30 10.34 -7.62 9.83
N ALA A 31 9.83 -6.73 8.96
CA ALA A 31 9.23 -5.47 9.39
C ALA A 31 8.00 -5.67 10.29
N HIS A 32 7.15 -6.65 9.99
CA HIS A 32 5.94 -6.94 10.77
C HIS A 32 6.26 -7.35 12.21
N PHE A 33 7.35 -8.10 12.40
CA PHE A 33 7.86 -8.49 13.71
C PHE A 33 8.86 -7.48 14.31
N ASN A 34 9.00 -6.29 13.72
CA ASN A 34 9.94 -5.23 14.14
C ASN A 34 11.42 -5.68 14.16
N ILE A 35 11.81 -6.54 13.22
CA ILE A 35 13.20 -6.98 13.02
C ILE A 35 13.81 -6.15 11.89
N GLU A 36 14.60 -5.14 12.25
CA GLU A 36 15.18 -4.19 11.30
C GLU A 36 16.69 -4.40 11.11
N LEU A 37 17.05 -5.41 10.31
CA LEU A 37 18.45 -5.73 10.02
C LEU A 37 18.77 -5.46 8.55
N LYS A 38 19.25 -4.25 8.24
CA LYS A 38 19.54 -3.81 6.85
C LYS A 38 20.42 -4.80 6.07
N ILE A 39 21.40 -5.40 6.74
CA ILE A 39 22.29 -6.40 6.13
C ILE A 39 21.55 -7.67 5.72
N VAL A 40 20.59 -8.11 6.54
CA VAL A 40 19.76 -9.29 6.27
C VAL A 40 18.84 -9.01 5.10
N ASP A 41 18.16 -7.87 5.10
CA ASP A 41 17.31 -7.45 3.96
C ASP A 41 18.11 -7.33 2.66
N SER A 42 19.31 -6.73 2.70
CA SER A 42 20.22 -6.66 1.55
C SER A 42 20.57 -8.02 0.97
N ILE A 43 21.02 -8.96 1.80
CA ILE A 43 21.47 -10.28 1.34
C ILE A 43 20.29 -11.08 0.81
N ILE A 44 19.17 -11.09 1.54
CA ILE A 44 17.99 -11.87 1.19
C ILE A 44 17.35 -11.34 -0.11
N ALA A 45 17.23 -10.03 -0.29
CA ALA A 45 16.64 -9.45 -1.49
C ALA A 45 17.50 -9.71 -2.73
N VAL A 46 18.83 -9.51 -2.67
CA VAL A 46 19.74 -9.84 -3.79
C VAL A 46 19.70 -11.33 -4.12
N LEU A 47 19.73 -12.21 -3.11
CA LEU A 47 19.66 -13.65 -3.32
C LEU A 47 18.32 -14.07 -3.94
N GLY A 48 17.21 -13.47 -3.51
CA GLY A 48 15.88 -13.69 -4.08
C GLY A 48 15.82 -13.34 -5.57
N VAL A 49 16.32 -12.16 -5.95
CA VAL A 49 16.39 -11.72 -7.36
C VAL A 49 17.32 -12.63 -8.17
N PHE A 50 18.49 -12.98 -7.64
CA PHE A 50 19.44 -13.88 -8.28
C PHE A 50 18.83 -15.26 -8.58
N LEU A 51 18.17 -15.86 -7.60
CA LEU A 51 17.53 -17.16 -7.75
C LEU A 51 16.31 -17.10 -8.68
N LEU A 52 15.52 -16.03 -8.62
CA LEU A 52 14.40 -15.80 -9.54
C LEU A 52 14.90 -15.72 -11.00
N LEU A 53 16.01 -15.02 -11.27
CA LEU A 53 16.59 -14.92 -12.61
C LEU A 53 17.08 -16.29 -13.12
N LYS A 54 17.63 -17.13 -12.24
CA LYS A 54 18.05 -18.51 -12.57
C LYS A 54 16.87 -19.48 -12.72
N ALA A 55 15.71 -19.17 -12.16
CA ALA A 55 14.58 -20.08 -12.06
C ALA A 55 14.10 -20.63 -13.42
N SER A 56 13.67 -21.90 -13.42
CA SER A 56 12.94 -22.47 -14.54
C SER A 56 11.52 -21.89 -14.61
N ARG A 57 10.87 -22.03 -15.77
CA ARG A 57 9.51 -21.53 -15.97
C ARG A 57 8.50 -22.10 -14.95
N ALA A 58 8.63 -23.39 -14.61
CA ALA A 58 7.79 -24.02 -13.59
C ALA A 58 8.09 -23.46 -12.18
N VAL A 59 9.36 -23.26 -11.85
CA VAL A 59 9.76 -22.64 -10.57
C VAL A 59 9.21 -21.22 -10.46
N MET A 60 9.24 -20.43 -11.54
CA MET A 60 8.65 -19.09 -11.54
C MET A 60 7.15 -19.09 -11.26
N PHE A 61 6.38 -20.00 -11.88
CA PHE A 61 4.95 -20.13 -11.59
C PHE A 61 4.70 -20.36 -10.10
N PHE A 62 5.34 -21.36 -9.51
CA PHE A 62 5.13 -21.66 -8.09
C PHE A 62 5.71 -20.57 -7.19
N SER A 63 6.76 -19.86 -7.62
CA SER A 63 7.26 -18.70 -6.88
C SER A 63 6.26 -17.55 -6.85
N GLY A 64 5.66 -17.20 -8.00
CA GLY A 64 4.56 -16.24 -8.07
C GLY A 64 3.35 -16.69 -7.26
N PHE A 65 3.04 -17.98 -7.28
CA PHE A 65 1.97 -18.58 -6.49
C PHE A 65 2.15 -18.35 -4.98
N PHE A 66 3.32 -18.72 -4.43
CA PHE A 66 3.58 -18.52 -3.02
C PHE A 66 3.76 -17.03 -2.65
N ILE A 67 4.35 -16.22 -3.53
CA ILE A 67 4.44 -14.75 -3.34
C ILE A 67 3.02 -14.15 -3.25
N GLY A 68 2.10 -14.57 -4.12
CA GLY A 68 0.71 -14.13 -4.07
C GLY A 68 0.06 -14.40 -2.71
N ILE A 69 0.33 -15.57 -2.12
CA ILE A 69 -0.13 -15.91 -0.76
C ILE A 69 0.58 -15.06 0.29
N PHE A 70 1.91 -15.06 0.30
CA PHE A 70 2.70 -14.40 1.34
C PHE A 70 2.47 -12.88 1.38
N TRP A 71 2.26 -12.25 0.23
CA TRP A 71 2.01 -10.81 0.17
C TRP A 71 0.55 -10.46 0.45
N PHE A 72 -0.42 -11.30 0.06
CA PHE A 72 -1.83 -10.89 -0.06
C PHE A 72 -2.85 -11.79 0.63
N TRP A 73 -2.45 -12.75 1.48
CA TRP A 73 -3.42 -13.58 2.22
C TRP A 73 -4.42 -12.75 3.06
N TRP A 74 -4.01 -11.54 3.48
CA TRP A 74 -4.84 -10.62 4.27
C TRP A 74 -6.11 -10.14 3.55
N PHE A 75 -6.21 -10.26 2.22
CA PHE A 75 -7.46 -10.00 1.49
C PHE A 75 -8.63 -10.82 2.04
N ALA A 76 -8.35 -12.03 2.52
CA ALA A 76 -9.38 -12.89 3.10
C ALA A 76 -9.94 -12.39 4.44
N ILE A 77 -9.20 -11.52 5.16
CA ILE A 77 -9.64 -11.00 6.47
C ILE A 77 -10.85 -10.10 6.31
N SER A 78 -10.90 -9.26 5.28
CA SER A 78 -12.04 -8.34 5.10
C SER A 78 -13.37 -9.05 4.85
N LEU A 79 -13.34 -10.29 4.33
CA LEU A 79 -14.54 -11.09 4.06
C LEU A 79 -15.38 -11.37 5.31
N GLN A 80 -14.77 -11.34 6.50
CA GLN A 80 -15.50 -11.56 7.76
C GLN A 80 -16.56 -10.49 8.02
N TYR A 81 -16.36 -9.27 7.51
CA TYR A 81 -17.27 -8.15 7.68
C TYR A 81 -18.45 -8.15 6.70
N TYR A 82 -18.47 -9.12 5.79
CA TYR A 82 -19.53 -9.32 4.79
C TYR A 82 -20.24 -10.68 4.96
N ASP A 83 -19.96 -11.42 6.04
CA ASP A 83 -20.39 -12.83 6.22
C ASP A 83 -19.94 -13.78 5.09
N LEU A 84 -18.81 -13.45 4.44
CA LEU A 84 -18.26 -14.19 3.29
C LEU A 84 -16.99 -14.99 3.62
N SER A 85 -16.68 -15.23 4.90
CA SER A 85 -15.44 -15.90 5.34
C SER A 85 -15.24 -17.29 4.71
N TYR A 86 -16.32 -17.98 4.34
CA TYR A 86 -16.25 -19.29 3.67
C TYR A 86 -15.58 -19.22 2.27
N LEU A 87 -15.53 -18.05 1.65
CA LEU A 87 -14.83 -17.81 0.37
C LEU A 87 -13.33 -17.58 0.54
N ALA A 88 -12.81 -17.42 1.77
CA ALA A 88 -11.40 -17.12 2.02
C ALA A 88 -10.42 -18.06 1.30
N PRO A 89 -10.58 -19.41 1.34
CA PRO A 89 -9.67 -20.31 0.61
C PRO A 89 -9.69 -20.08 -0.91
N ILE A 90 -10.87 -19.78 -1.46
CA ILE A 90 -11.05 -19.55 -2.91
C ILE A 90 -10.36 -18.26 -3.32
N ILE A 91 -10.53 -17.17 -2.57
CA ILE A 91 -9.87 -15.87 -2.83
C ILE A 91 -8.35 -16.00 -2.74
N ILE A 92 -7.82 -16.59 -1.68
CA ILE A 92 -6.37 -16.78 -1.51
C ILE A 92 -5.80 -17.63 -2.65
N PHE A 93 -6.48 -18.74 -2.99
CA PHE A 93 -6.04 -19.61 -4.06
C PHE A 93 -6.14 -18.93 -5.44
N GLY A 94 -7.18 -18.13 -5.68
CA GLY A 94 -7.34 -17.32 -6.89
C GLY A 94 -6.23 -16.28 -7.05
N LEU A 95 -5.89 -15.56 -5.97
CA LEU A 95 -4.75 -14.63 -5.94
C LEU A 95 -3.41 -15.37 -6.17
N ALA A 96 -3.23 -16.53 -5.56
CA ALA A 96 -2.04 -17.34 -5.76
C ALA A 96 -1.91 -17.78 -7.23
N ILE A 97 -2.98 -18.27 -7.85
CA ILE A 97 -2.96 -18.66 -9.26
C ILE A 97 -2.69 -17.45 -10.16
N SER A 98 -3.32 -16.30 -9.91
CA SER A 98 -3.16 -15.12 -10.77
C SER A 98 -1.71 -14.64 -10.79
N TYR A 99 -1.05 -14.54 -9.62
CA TYR A 99 0.38 -14.21 -9.55
C TYR A 99 1.29 -15.34 -10.01
N GLY A 100 0.87 -16.60 -9.85
CA GLY A 100 1.59 -17.73 -10.45
C GLY A 100 1.62 -17.63 -11.98
N LEU A 101 0.47 -17.35 -12.61
CA LEU A 101 0.37 -17.17 -14.05
C LEU A 101 1.15 -15.94 -14.54
N SER A 102 1.14 -14.82 -13.80
CA SER A 102 1.93 -13.65 -14.18
C SER A 102 3.45 -13.94 -14.12
N PHE A 103 3.92 -14.68 -13.11
CA PHE A 103 5.33 -15.10 -13.04
C PHE A 103 5.69 -16.18 -14.07
N LEU A 104 4.75 -17.04 -14.44
CA LEU A 104 4.95 -18.01 -15.54
C LEU A 104 5.30 -17.30 -16.86
N ALA A 105 4.76 -16.09 -17.07
CA ALA A 105 5.08 -15.26 -18.23
C ALA A 105 6.53 -14.74 -18.22
N LEU A 106 7.11 -14.48 -17.04
CA LEU A 106 8.53 -14.10 -16.88
C LEU A 106 9.47 -15.22 -17.36
N GLY A 107 9.02 -16.47 -17.28
CA GLY A 107 9.78 -17.67 -17.66
C GLY A 107 9.63 -18.10 -19.11
N VAL A 108 8.99 -17.31 -19.97
CA VAL A 108 8.75 -17.66 -21.39
C VAL A 108 10.06 -17.81 -22.16
N PHE A 109 11.03 -16.92 -21.92
CA PHE A 109 12.32 -16.98 -22.58
C PHE A 109 13.36 -17.74 -21.75
N LYS A 110 14.08 -18.66 -22.41
CA LYS A 110 15.26 -19.31 -21.83
C LYS A 110 16.48 -18.37 -21.77
N ASN A 111 16.52 -17.38 -22.66
CA ASN A 111 17.59 -16.38 -22.71
C ASN A 111 17.57 -15.52 -21.43
N LEU A 112 18.71 -15.44 -20.75
CA LEU A 112 18.83 -14.78 -19.45
C LEU A 112 18.60 -13.26 -19.53
N TYR A 113 19.05 -12.62 -20.61
CA TYR A 113 18.89 -11.18 -20.81
C TYR A 113 17.43 -10.80 -21.04
N LEU A 114 16.71 -11.55 -21.89
CA LEU A 114 15.28 -11.33 -22.11
C LEU A 114 14.48 -11.54 -20.82
N LYS A 115 14.83 -12.57 -20.04
CA LYS A 115 14.23 -12.82 -18.75
C LYS A 115 14.48 -11.68 -17.76
N ALA A 116 15.70 -11.15 -17.67
CA ALA A 116 16.01 -10.00 -16.83
C ALA A 116 15.21 -8.75 -17.23
N ILE A 117 15.03 -8.51 -18.54
CA ILE A 117 14.17 -7.44 -19.04
C ILE A 117 12.72 -7.66 -18.60
N LEU A 118 12.18 -8.87 -18.72
CA LEU A 118 10.81 -9.17 -18.25
C LEU A 118 10.66 -8.96 -16.74
N ILE A 119 11.63 -9.39 -15.92
CA ILE A 119 11.63 -9.15 -14.46
C ILE A 119 11.66 -7.66 -14.16
N PHE A 120 12.43 -6.86 -14.90
CA PHE A 120 12.45 -5.41 -14.76
C PHE A 120 11.12 -4.77 -15.16
N LEU A 121 10.54 -5.18 -16.29
CA LEU A 121 9.24 -4.68 -16.75
C LEU A 121 8.10 -5.05 -15.79
N TYR A 122 8.24 -6.15 -15.05
CA TYR A 122 7.29 -6.55 -14.02
C TYR A 122 7.12 -5.52 -12.90
N LEU A 123 8.09 -4.62 -12.68
CA LEU A 123 7.97 -3.52 -11.71
C LEU A 123 6.83 -2.54 -12.02
N PHE A 124 6.32 -2.57 -13.25
CA PHE A 124 5.22 -1.72 -13.73
C PHE A 124 3.91 -2.51 -13.89
N PHE A 125 3.88 -3.78 -13.51
CA PHE A 125 2.70 -4.63 -13.62
C PHE A 125 1.72 -4.35 -12.48
N ALA A 126 0.58 -3.74 -12.82
CA ALA A 126 -0.49 -3.40 -11.90
C ALA A 126 -1.83 -3.97 -12.40
N PRO A 127 -2.09 -5.28 -12.21
CA PRO A 127 -3.33 -5.91 -12.69
C PRO A 127 -4.54 -5.23 -12.04
N PHE A 128 -5.52 -4.85 -12.85
CA PHE A 128 -6.73 -4.14 -12.39
C PHE A 128 -6.45 -2.86 -11.59
N GLY A 129 -5.28 -2.23 -11.81
CA GLY A 129 -4.86 -1.03 -11.06
C GLY A 129 -4.31 -1.32 -9.66
N PHE A 130 -4.20 -2.59 -9.25
CA PHE A 130 -3.61 -3.00 -7.98
C PHE A 130 -2.08 -3.16 -8.10
N ASP A 131 -1.33 -2.20 -7.54
CA ASP A 131 0.11 -2.03 -7.80
C ASP A 131 1.01 -2.31 -6.57
N TRP A 132 0.56 -3.21 -5.69
CA TRP A 132 1.30 -3.50 -4.45
C TRP A 132 2.44 -4.49 -4.63
N LEU A 133 2.42 -5.36 -5.65
CA LEU A 133 3.49 -6.33 -5.89
C LEU A 133 4.67 -5.68 -6.64
N LYS A 134 5.55 -5.01 -5.90
CA LYS A 134 6.76 -4.34 -6.41
C LYS A 134 8.01 -5.11 -6.00
N LEU A 135 8.68 -5.80 -6.92
CA LEU A 135 9.87 -6.60 -6.57
C LEU A 135 11.02 -5.75 -6.00
N ASN A 136 11.14 -4.50 -6.42
CA ASN A 136 12.12 -3.55 -5.89
C ASN A 136 11.79 -3.08 -4.45
N LEU A 137 10.57 -3.31 -3.96
CA LEU A 137 10.19 -3.02 -2.57
C LEU A 137 10.97 -3.89 -1.58
N ALA A 138 11.44 -5.08 -1.98
CA ALA A 138 12.27 -5.93 -1.14
C ALA A 138 13.57 -5.24 -0.66
N PHE A 139 13.98 -4.16 -1.31
CA PHE A 139 15.17 -3.39 -0.96
C PHE A 139 14.88 -2.16 -0.06
N ILE A 140 13.61 -1.91 0.31
CA ILE A 140 13.21 -0.66 1.00
C ILE A 140 13.89 -0.42 2.35
N ASN A 141 14.24 -1.50 3.06
CA ASN A 141 14.96 -1.47 4.33
C ASN A 141 16.42 -1.93 4.20
N SER A 142 16.92 -2.09 2.97
CA SER A 142 18.26 -2.59 2.69
C SER A 142 19.30 -1.46 2.56
N TYR A 143 20.58 -1.83 2.39
CA TYR A 143 21.63 -0.90 1.97
C TYR A 143 21.53 -0.50 0.49
N PHE A 144 20.82 -1.30 -0.32
CA PHE A 144 20.56 -0.97 -1.71
C PHE A 144 19.34 -0.05 -1.81
N SER A 145 19.36 0.82 -2.81
CA SER A 145 18.24 1.67 -3.16
C SER A 145 17.08 0.81 -3.69
N SER A 146 15.84 1.20 -3.35
CA SER A 146 14.63 0.64 -3.94
C SER A 146 14.24 1.29 -5.29
N SER A 147 15.10 2.12 -5.88
CA SER A 147 14.83 2.77 -7.18
C SER A 147 14.84 1.78 -8.34
N TYR A 148 14.25 2.19 -9.46
CA TYR A 148 14.31 1.41 -10.70
C TYR A 148 15.75 1.25 -11.20
N LEU A 149 16.58 2.29 -11.09
CA LEU A 149 17.98 2.23 -11.51
C LEU A 149 18.77 1.21 -10.68
N ALA A 150 18.64 1.25 -9.35
CA ALA A 150 19.31 0.30 -8.47
C ALA A 150 18.86 -1.14 -8.74
N PHE A 151 17.57 -1.37 -8.96
CA PHE A 151 17.07 -2.71 -9.32
C PHE A 151 17.63 -3.19 -10.67
N ALA A 152 17.74 -2.30 -11.67
CA ALA A 152 18.38 -2.64 -12.95
C ALA A 152 19.87 -3.00 -12.78
N LEU A 153 20.61 -2.24 -11.96
CA LEU A 153 22.01 -2.52 -11.64
C LEU A 153 22.17 -3.87 -10.90
N ILE A 154 21.28 -4.20 -9.97
CA ILE A 154 21.27 -5.50 -9.29
C ILE A 154 21.01 -6.64 -10.28
N LEU A 155 20.07 -6.47 -11.23
CA LEU A 155 19.85 -7.43 -12.30
C LEU A 155 21.10 -7.60 -13.18
N ILE A 156 21.78 -6.50 -13.54
CA ILE A 156 23.05 -6.53 -14.29
C ILE A 156 24.12 -7.30 -13.52
N ALA A 157 24.27 -7.03 -12.21
CA ALA A 157 25.19 -7.77 -11.35
C ALA A 157 24.89 -9.29 -11.37
N CYS A 158 23.61 -9.66 -11.24
CA CYS A 158 23.18 -11.05 -11.31
C CYS A 158 23.48 -11.69 -12.68
N LEU A 159 23.25 -10.96 -13.77
CA LEU A 159 23.57 -11.40 -15.13
C LEU A 159 25.06 -11.67 -15.31
N ILE A 160 25.93 -10.77 -14.85
CA ILE A 160 27.40 -10.94 -14.93
C ILE A 160 27.83 -12.23 -14.21
N VAL A 161 27.24 -12.52 -13.05
CA VAL A 161 27.57 -13.72 -12.27
C VAL A 161 27.08 -15.01 -12.97
N LEU A 162 25.89 -14.98 -13.55
CA LEU A 162 25.25 -16.14 -14.18
C LEU A 162 25.75 -16.43 -15.60
N GLU A 163 26.23 -15.43 -16.33
CA GLU A 163 26.70 -15.57 -17.71
C GLU A 163 28.00 -16.38 -17.78
N ALA A 164 27.94 -17.55 -18.43
CA ALA A 164 29.06 -18.49 -18.47
C ALA A 164 30.30 -17.89 -19.16
N ARG A 165 30.09 -17.02 -20.15
CA ARG A 165 31.16 -16.31 -20.87
C ARG A 165 31.94 -15.34 -19.98
N LEU A 166 31.32 -14.86 -18.89
CA LEU A 166 31.90 -13.89 -17.96
C LEU A 166 32.45 -14.54 -16.68
N LYS A 167 32.67 -15.88 -16.66
CA LYS A 167 33.13 -16.60 -15.46
C LYS A 167 34.38 -16.01 -14.80
N ASN A 168 35.34 -15.50 -15.59
CA ASN A 168 36.58 -14.89 -15.11
C ASN A 168 36.41 -13.41 -14.71
N LEU A 169 35.28 -12.80 -15.10
CA LEU A 169 34.95 -11.40 -14.84
C LEU A 169 33.85 -11.24 -13.77
N ARG A 170 33.51 -12.32 -13.04
CA ARG A 170 32.45 -12.27 -12.01
C ARG A 170 32.71 -11.24 -10.91
N VAL A 171 33.97 -10.95 -10.60
CA VAL A 171 34.36 -9.89 -9.64
C VAL A 171 33.86 -8.52 -10.09
N VAL A 172 33.70 -8.29 -11.40
CA VAL A 172 33.17 -7.03 -11.95
C VAL A 172 31.70 -6.79 -11.55
N ALA A 173 30.96 -7.82 -11.14
CA ALA A 173 29.58 -7.67 -10.64
C ALA A 173 29.48 -6.81 -9.36
N ILE A 174 30.60 -6.57 -8.66
CA ILE A 174 30.66 -5.67 -7.50
C ILE A 174 30.39 -4.22 -7.92
N LEU A 175 30.84 -3.80 -9.11
CA LEU A 175 30.68 -2.41 -9.56
C LEU A 175 29.20 -1.97 -9.66
N PRO A 176 28.32 -2.67 -10.38
CA PRO A 176 26.91 -2.29 -10.41
C PRO A 176 26.25 -2.40 -9.03
N LEU A 177 26.66 -3.32 -8.15
CA LEU A 177 26.15 -3.38 -6.78
C LEU A 177 26.54 -2.15 -5.95
N ILE A 178 27.78 -1.65 -6.10
CA ILE A 178 28.20 -0.40 -5.45
C ILE A 178 27.29 0.75 -5.90
N PHE A 179 27.09 0.93 -7.21
CA PHE A 179 26.22 1.99 -7.73
C PHE A 179 24.73 1.80 -7.39
N ALA A 180 24.31 0.61 -6.97
CA ALA A 180 22.96 0.33 -6.48
C ALA A 180 22.78 0.68 -4.99
N LEU A 181 23.83 1.06 -4.27
CA LEU A 181 23.73 1.45 -2.86
C LEU A 181 22.92 2.74 -2.68
N ASN A 182 22.18 2.81 -1.58
CA ASN A 182 21.33 3.95 -1.22
C ASN A 182 22.11 5.27 -1.07
N ILE A 183 23.42 5.21 -0.77
CA ILE A 183 24.30 6.40 -0.66
C ILE A 183 24.40 7.23 -1.96
N PHE A 184 24.03 6.65 -3.10
CA PHE A 184 24.00 7.35 -4.39
C PHE A 184 22.63 7.97 -4.72
N GLU A 185 21.61 7.74 -3.88
CA GLU A 185 20.33 8.42 -4.03
C GLU A 185 20.42 9.86 -3.53
N LYS A 186 19.79 10.76 -4.29
CA LYS A 186 19.70 12.15 -3.90
C LYS A 186 18.79 12.28 -2.69
N GLU A 187 19.31 12.82 -1.60
CA GLU A 187 18.49 13.17 -0.45
C GLU A 187 17.49 14.28 -0.80
N HIS A 188 16.31 14.17 -0.22
CA HIS A 188 15.30 15.20 -0.28
C HIS A 188 15.52 16.21 0.84
N ILE A 189 15.39 17.50 0.50
CA ILE A 189 15.34 18.54 1.51
C ILE A 189 14.03 18.36 2.27
N VAL A 190 14.13 18.02 3.55
CA VAL A 190 13.00 17.96 4.46
C VAL A 190 12.97 19.27 5.21
N GLU A 191 12.03 20.13 4.84
CA GLU A 191 11.71 21.31 5.64
C GLU A 191 10.94 20.81 6.87
N ASP A 192 11.52 20.99 8.07
CA ASP A 192 10.76 20.77 9.29
C ASP A 192 9.69 21.87 9.35
N SER A 193 8.43 21.44 9.37
CA SER A 193 7.30 22.35 9.49
C SER A 193 7.08 22.66 10.97
N ASP A 194 6.98 23.94 11.31
CA ASP A 194 6.58 24.39 12.65
C ASP A 194 5.10 24.10 12.96
N ILE A 195 4.37 23.47 12.03
CA ILE A 195 2.98 23.07 12.22
C ILE A 195 2.90 21.91 13.20
N LYS A 196 2.25 22.14 14.34
CA LYS A 196 2.00 21.14 15.37
C LYS A 196 0.78 20.31 15.01
N ILE A 197 1.01 19.14 14.41
CA ILE A 197 -0.04 18.22 13.93
C ILE A 197 -0.38 17.17 15.01
N TYR A 198 -1.65 17.07 15.41
CA TYR A 198 -2.14 15.99 16.26
C TYR A 198 -2.68 14.82 15.41
N LEU A 199 -1.90 13.74 15.36
CA LEU A 199 -2.30 12.48 14.73
C LEU A 199 -3.13 11.66 15.73
N SER A 200 -4.45 11.74 15.64
CA SER A 200 -5.34 11.09 16.61
C SER A 200 -5.35 9.57 16.45
N GLN A 201 -5.07 8.83 17.53
CA GLN A 201 -5.07 7.36 17.50
C GLN A 201 -6.46 6.81 17.81
N PHE A 202 -6.95 5.92 16.94
CA PHE A 202 -8.18 5.15 17.14
C PHE A 202 -7.94 3.66 16.99
N ASN A 203 -8.75 2.86 17.69
CA ASN A 203 -8.78 1.41 17.58
C ASN A 203 -10.23 0.93 17.73
N ILE A 204 -11.09 1.38 16.82
CA ILE A 204 -12.50 1.01 16.78
C ILE A 204 -12.62 -0.21 15.86
N SER A 205 -13.20 -1.30 16.38
CA SER A 205 -13.48 -2.49 15.59
C SER A 205 -14.43 -2.18 14.44
N GLN A 206 -14.22 -2.83 13.30
CA GLN A 206 -15.00 -2.61 12.09
C GLN A 206 -16.48 -2.99 12.28
N ASP A 207 -16.78 -4.07 13.01
CA ASP A 207 -18.15 -4.52 13.30
C ASP A 207 -18.96 -3.52 14.13
N LEU A 208 -18.28 -2.77 15.00
CA LEU A 208 -18.92 -1.84 15.92
C LEU A 208 -19.21 -0.50 15.26
N ARG A 209 -18.49 -0.14 14.21
CA ARG A 209 -18.47 1.23 13.69
C ARG A 209 -19.78 1.65 13.06
N TRP A 210 -20.45 0.73 12.37
CA TRP A 210 -21.70 0.98 11.66
C TRP A 210 -22.96 0.69 12.48
N GLN A 211 -22.80 0.22 13.72
CA GLN A 211 -23.89 -0.01 14.65
C GLN A 211 -24.41 1.30 15.23
N LYS A 212 -25.72 1.54 15.13
CA LYS A 212 -26.36 2.78 15.56
C LYS A 212 -26.15 3.04 17.06
N GLU A 213 -26.08 1.98 17.85
CA GLU A 213 -25.89 2.01 19.30
C GLU A 213 -24.53 2.61 19.69
N ASN A 214 -23.51 2.42 18.86
CA ASN A 214 -22.15 2.90 19.12
C ASN A 214 -21.91 4.33 18.63
N PHE A 215 -22.80 4.86 17.78
CA PHE A 215 -22.65 6.16 17.13
C PHE A 215 -22.39 7.30 18.13
N ALA A 216 -23.17 7.39 19.21
CA ALA A 216 -23.01 8.43 20.22
C ALA A 216 -21.67 8.30 20.97
N GLN A 217 -21.25 7.08 21.31
CA GLN A 217 -20.00 6.83 22.02
C GLN A 217 -18.79 7.12 21.13
N ILE A 218 -18.84 6.73 19.85
CA ILE A 218 -17.79 7.01 18.87
C ILE A 218 -17.63 8.53 18.70
N ASN A 219 -18.73 9.26 18.47
CA ASN A 219 -18.69 10.71 18.33
C ASN A 219 -18.15 11.40 19.58
N LYS A 220 -18.55 10.94 20.77
CA LYS A 220 -17.98 11.46 22.03
C LYS A 220 -16.45 11.33 22.04
N LYS A 221 -15.91 10.16 21.71
CA LYS A 221 -14.45 9.94 21.62
C LYS A 221 -13.79 10.82 20.55
N ILE A 222 -14.44 11.04 19.41
CA ILE A 222 -13.92 11.94 18.37
C ILE A 222 -13.77 13.35 18.91
N PHE A 223 -14.80 13.90 19.54
CA PHE A 223 -14.74 15.25 20.09
C PHE A 223 -13.75 15.37 21.26
N GLU A 224 -13.62 14.36 22.12
CA GLU A 224 -12.57 14.33 23.15
C GLU A 224 -11.15 14.45 22.55
N LYS A 225 -10.90 13.87 21.36
CA LYS A 225 -9.62 14.02 20.66
C LYS A 225 -9.41 15.42 20.09
N ILE A 226 -10.47 16.07 19.62
CA ILE A 226 -10.42 17.45 19.14
C ILE A 226 -10.18 18.39 20.33
N ASP A 227 -10.91 18.23 21.42
CA ASP A 227 -10.77 19.04 22.63
C ASP A 227 -9.36 18.90 23.21
N TYR A 228 -8.82 17.68 23.31
CA TYR A 228 -7.43 17.46 23.70
C TYR A 228 -6.43 18.22 22.82
N ALA A 229 -6.63 18.23 21.51
CA ALA A 229 -5.75 18.93 20.59
C ALA A 229 -5.78 20.45 20.80
N ILE A 230 -6.97 21.01 21.04
CA ILE A 230 -7.16 22.42 21.36
C ILE A 230 -6.46 22.77 22.69
N GLU A 231 -6.72 21.99 23.75
CA GLU A 231 -6.13 22.21 25.09
C GLU A 231 -4.60 22.16 25.08
N ASN A 232 -4.02 21.35 24.19
CA ASN A 232 -2.57 21.21 24.04
C ASN A 232 -1.97 22.12 22.96
N ASN A 233 -2.73 23.12 22.46
CA ASN A 233 -2.28 24.11 21.48
C ASN A 233 -1.70 23.47 20.20
N TYR A 234 -2.36 22.43 19.68
CA TYR A 234 -2.07 21.92 18.33
C TYR A 234 -2.67 22.85 17.28
N ASP A 235 -2.04 22.88 16.11
CA ASP A 235 -2.52 23.70 14.98
C ASP A 235 -3.61 22.98 14.19
N VAL A 236 -3.45 21.66 14.04
CA VAL A 236 -4.40 20.82 13.31
C VAL A 236 -4.57 19.47 14.01
N VAL A 237 -5.80 18.98 14.07
CA VAL A 237 -6.11 17.60 14.43
C VAL A 237 -6.52 16.82 13.19
N VAL A 238 -5.91 15.65 13.01
CA VAL A 238 -6.21 14.74 11.90
C VAL A 238 -6.88 13.49 12.44
N LEU A 239 -8.08 13.19 11.94
CA LEU A 239 -8.89 12.03 12.29
C LEU A 239 -8.88 10.99 11.15
N PRO A 240 -9.03 9.68 11.45
CA PRO A 240 -8.96 8.61 10.45
C PRO A 240 -10.07 8.63 9.38
N GLU A 241 -9.90 7.74 8.39
CA GLU A 241 -10.86 7.53 7.30
C GLU A 241 -12.24 7.08 7.80
N THR A 242 -13.27 7.78 7.31
CA THR A 242 -14.70 7.52 7.56
C THR A 242 -15.04 7.41 9.07
N ILE A 243 -14.25 8.06 9.94
CA ILE A 243 -14.42 7.98 11.40
C ILE A 243 -15.83 8.40 11.84
N PHE A 244 -16.43 9.35 11.12
CA PHE A 244 -17.86 9.61 11.16
C PHE A 244 -18.55 8.64 10.18
N THR A 245 -19.29 7.67 10.73
CA THR A 245 -19.99 6.62 9.96
C THR A 245 -21.35 7.09 9.44
N LEU A 246 -21.35 8.23 8.73
CA LEU A 246 -22.52 8.80 8.08
C LEU A 246 -22.13 9.74 6.93
N VAL A 247 -23.14 10.27 6.24
CA VAL A 247 -22.99 11.36 5.27
C VAL A 247 -22.87 12.68 6.03
N LEU A 248 -21.63 13.17 6.22
CA LEU A 248 -21.36 14.26 7.16
C LEU A 248 -22.00 15.58 6.72
N ASN A 249 -21.97 15.89 5.43
CA ASN A 249 -22.56 17.12 4.90
C ASN A 249 -24.10 17.18 4.98
N GLU A 250 -24.78 16.07 5.29
CA GLU A 250 -26.22 16.05 5.57
C GLU A 250 -26.53 16.15 7.08
N ASN A 251 -25.53 16.04 7.96
CA ASN A 251 -25.69 16.14 9.41
C ASN A 251 -25.36 17.56 9.91
N TYR A 252 -26.38 18.43 9.94
CA TYR A 252 -26.20 19.83 10.34
C TYR A 252 -25.62 20.02 11.75
N ILE A 253 -25.96 19.13 12.70
CA ILE A 253 -25.52 19.22 14.10
C ILE A 253 -24.00 18.99 14.19
N LEU A 254 -23.51 17.94 13.53
CA LEU A 254 -22.08 17.65 13.53
C LEU A 254 -21.30 18.67 12.71
N MET A 255 -21.83 19.09 11.56
CA MET A 255 -21.23 20.14 10.73
C MET A 255 -21.08 21.46 11.50
N ASP A 256 -22.16 21.94 12.14
CA ASP A 256 -22.13 23.17 12.95
C ASP A 256 -21.14 23.07 14.10
N ARG A 257 -21.11 21.92 14.81
CA ARG A 257 -20.15 21.71 15.89
C ARG A 257 -18.70 21.71 15.40
N LEU A 258 -18.40 21.07 14.26
CA LEU A 258 -17.06 21.05 13.67
C LEU A 258 -16.63 22.42 13.17
N LEU A 259 -17.53 23.18 12.54
CA LEU A 259 -17.30 24.57 12.10
C LEU A 259 -17.03 25.49 13.30
N ASN A 260 -17.80 25.36 14.37
CA ASN A 260 -17.59 26.15 15.59
C ASN A 260 -16.23 25.85 16.24
N LEU A 261 -15.85 24.57 16.33
CA LEU A 261 -14.54 24.15 16.82
C LEU A 261 -13.40 24.59 15.89
N SER A 262 -13.65 24.69 14.57
CA SER A 262 -12.61 25.06 13.61
C SER A 262 -12.12 26.51 13.71
N ASN A 263 -12.81 27.34 14.50
CA ASN A 263 -12.31 28.66 14.89
C ASN A 263 -11.14 28.59 15.89
N LYS A 264 -10.95 27.45 16.56
CA LYS A 264 -9.90 27.24 17.58
C LYS A 264 -8.76 26.37 17.08
N ILE A 265 -9.00 25.49 16.12
CA ILE A 265 -8.03 24.53 15.58
C ILE A 265 -8.44 24.14 14.16
N ASP A 266 -7.50 23.82 13.28
CA ASP A 266 -7.85 23.18 12.02
C ASP A 266 -8.23 21.70 12.25
N ILE A 267 -9.24 21.19 11.53
CA ILE A 267 -9.73 19.81 11.72
C ILE A 267 -9.77 19.09 10.38
N ILE A 268 -9.10 17.94 10.29
CA ILE A 268 -9.24 17.02 9.17
C ILE A 268 -9.99 15.78 9.61
N ALA A 269 -11.10 15.47 8.94
CA ALA A 269 -12.00 14.39 9.31
C ALA A 269 -12.43 13.53 8.12
N GLY A 270 -12.26 12.21 8.21
CA GLY A 270 -12.79 11.28 7.22
C GLY A 270 -14.29 11.01 7.42
N SER A 271 -15.08 11.08 6.35
CA SER A 271 -16.51 10.71 6.34
C SER A 271 -17.00 10.43 4.92
N ILE A 272 -18.26 10.00 4.79
CA ILE A 272 -18.93 10.02 3.49
C ILE A 272 -19.35 11.46 3.15
N TYR A 273 -19.16 11.86 1.89
CA TYR A 273 -19.70 13.09 1.30
C TYR A 273 -20.69 12.73 0.20
N LYS A 274 -21.78 13.50 0.10
CA LYS A 274 -22.79 13.31 -0.94
C LYS A 274 -23.06 14.61 -1.69
N ASP A 275 -23.08 14.52 -3.01
CA ASP A 275 -23.55 15.60 -3.89
C ASP A 275 -24.43 15.04 -5.02
N GLU A 276 -24.70 15.86 -6.04
CA GLU A 276 -25.49 15.50 -7.22
C GLU A 276 -24.91 14.33 -8.05
N PHE A 277 -23.62 14.02 -7.90
CA PHE A 277 -22.90 12.95 -8.58
C PHE A 277 -22.78 11.66 -7.76
N GLY A 278 -23.35 11.62 -6.54
CA GLY A 278 -23.45 10.42 -5.72
C GLY A 278 -22.70 10.50 -4.39
N TYR A 279 -22.24 9.34 -3.90
CA TYR A 279 -21.54 9.20 -2.63
C TYR A 279 -20.04 9.08 -2.86
N PHE A 280 -19.26 9.75 -2.02
CA PHE A 280 -17.81 9.77 -2.07
C PHE A 280 -17.25 9.42 -0.70
N ASN A 281 -16.20 8.60 -0.68
CA ASN A 281 -15.29 8.54 0.45
C ASN A 281 -14.47 9.84 0.45
N ALA A 282 -14.51 10.60 1.54
CA ALA A 282 -14.00 11.95 1.57
C ALA A 282 -13.26 12.29 2.87
N SER A 283 -12.32 13.22 2.73
CA SER A 283 -11.68 13.92 3.83
C SER A 283 -12.18 15.35 3.84
N TYR A 284 -12.75 15.79 4.95
CA TYR A 284 -13.17 17.16 5.18
C TYR A 284 -12.03 17.92 5.86
N PHE A 285 -11.83 19.18 5.48
CA PHE A 285 -10.94 20.11 6.14
C PHE A 285 -11.77 21.28 6.66
N PHE A 286 -11.84 21.45 7.98
CA PHE A 286 -12.51 22.59 8.61
C PHE A 286 -11.46 23.56 9.14
N SER A 287 -11.59 24.83 8.79
CA SER A 287 -10.73 25.90 9.26
C SER A 287 -11.51 27.21 9.31
N LYS A 288 -11.38 27.98 10.40
CA LYS A 288 -11.92 29.35 10.51
C LYS A 288 -13.40 29.47 10.11
N ASN A 289 -14.24 28.57 10.62
CA ASN A 289 -15.67 28.49 10.33
C ASN A 289 -16.02 28.25 8.84
N GLN A 290 -15.09 27.68 8.07
CA GLN A 290 -15.28 27.23 6.70
C GLN A 290 -14.85 25.76 6.58
N PHE A 291 -15.24 25.12 5.47
CA PHE A 291 -14.77 23.78 5.17
C PHE A 291 -14.51 23.56 3.67
N GLU A 292 -13.55 22.68 3.40
CA GLU A 292 -13.21 22.14 2.09
C GLU A 292 -13.35 20.62 2.12
N VAL A 293 -13.50 19.99 0.94
CA VAL A 293 -13.67 18.53 0.83
C VAL A 293 -12.71 17.98 -0.23
N ALA A 294 -11.88 17.04 0.19
CA ALA A 294 -11.11 16.18 -0.69
C ALA A 294 -11.87 14.87 -0.90
N LYS A 295 -12.24 14.58 -2.15
CA LYS A 295 -12.93 13.34 -2.53
C LYS A 295 -11.90 12.35 -3.05
N LYS A 296 -12.06 11.07 -2.72
CA LYS A 296 -11.17 9.98 -3.17
C LYS A 296 -11.09 9.92 -4.69
N VAL A 297 -9.88 9.81 -5.23
CA VAL A 297 -9.50 9.79 -6.66
C VAL A 297 -9.17 8.37 -7.13
N VAL A 298 -8.57 7.54 -6.26
CA VAL A 298 -8.30 6.12 -6.53
C VAL A 298 -9.10 5.24 -5.58
N LEU A 299 -10.07 4.53 -6.13
CA LEU A 299 -10.88 3.56 -5.39
C LEU A 299 -10.15 2.22 -5.28
N VAL A 300 -10.44 1.48 -4.21
CA VAL A 300 -9.90 0.13 -4.02
C VAL A 300 -10.57 -0.84 -5.00
N PRO A 301 -9.82 -1.52 -5.88
CA PRO A 301 -10.38 -2.54 -6.75
C PRO A 301 -11.04 -3.67 -5.95
N PHE A 302 -12.25 -4.06 -6.35
CA PHE A 302 -13.11 -5.09 -5.76
C PHE A 302 -13.60 -4.81 -4.32
N GLY A 303 -13.19 -3.69 -3.70
CA GLY A 303 -13.67 -3.23 -2.39
C GLY A 303 -14.58 -2.00 -2.47
N GLU A 304 -14.20 -1.00 -3.28
CA GLU A 304 -14.96 0.25 -3.47
C GLU A 304 -15.43 0.45 -4.92
N GLU A 305 -14.71 -0.12 -5.90
CA GLU A 305 -15.15 -0.20 -7.30
C GLU A 305 -14.90 -1.61 -7.85
N ILE A 306 -15.79 -2.11 -8.70
CA ILE A 306 -15.54 -3.36 -9.42
C ILE A 306 -14.97 -3.01 -10.80
N PRO A 307 -13.67 -3.31 -11.08
CA PRO A 307 -13.01 -2.92 -12.33
C PRO A 307 -13.36 -3.89 -13.50
N LEU A 308 -14.64 -4.21 -13.66
CA LEU A 308 -15.18 -5.10 -14.71
C LEU A 308 -16.29 -4.40 -15.51
N PRO A 309 -16.66 -4.91 -16.70
CA PRO A 309 -17.81 -4.39 -17.43
C PRO A 309 -19.09 -4.43 -16.59
N ARG A 310 -19.97 -3.42 -16.74
CA ARG A 310 -21.19 -3.20 -15.90
C ARG A 310 -22.00 -4.46 -15.61
N PHE A 311 -22.16 -5.34 -16.59
CA PHE A 311 -22.86 -6.62 -16.40
C PHE A 311 -22.30 -7.46 -15.25
N PHE A 312 -20.96 -7.55 -15.12
CA PHE A 312 -20.31 -8.28 -14.03
C PHE A 312 -20.36 -7.50 -12.71
N VAL A 313 -20.32 -6.18 -12.76
CA VAL A 313 -20.49 -5.30 -11.59
C VAL A 313 -21.85 -5.52 -10.96
N ASP A 314 -22.92 -5.42 -11.74
CA ASP A 314 -24.29 -5.59 -11.28
C ASP A 314 -24.52 -7.02 -10.74
N LEU A 315 -23.95 -8.03 -11.41
CA LEU A 315 -24.01 -9.41 -10.95
C LEU A 315 -23.31 -9.58 -9.58
N ILE A 316 -22.09 -9.06 -9.42
CA ILE A 316 -21.32 -9.19 -8.16
C ILE A 316 -21.98 -8.37 -7.04
N ASN A 317 -22.40 -7.13 -7.31
CA ASN A 317 -23.05 -6.28 -6.32
C ASN A 317 -24.37 -6.87 -5.82
N ASN A 318 -25.17 -7.46 -6.72
CA ASN A 318 -26.42 -8.12 -6.34
C ASN A 318 -26.20 -9.44 -5.59
N LEU A 319 -25.15 -10.21 -5.94
CA LEU A 319 -24.88 -11.51 -5.32
C LEU A 319 -24.15 -11.43 -3.99
N PHE A 320 -23.20 -10.49 -3.84
CA PHE A 320 -22.25 -10.46 -2.72
C PHE A 320 -22.32 -9.19 -1.87
N TYR A 321 -22.88 -8.09 -2.37
CA TYR A 321 -22.91 -6.79 -1.68
C TYR A 321 -24.32 -6.21 -1.50
N GLY A 322 -25.36 -7.05 -1.59
CA GLY A 322 -26.74 -6.67 -1.29
C GLY A 322 -27.31 -5.56 -2.20
N GLY A 323 -26.78 -5.39 -3.41
CA GLY A 323 -27.22 -4.37 -4.37
C GLY A 323 -26.67 -2.96 -4.11
N ALA A 324 -25.62 -2.82 -3.29
CA ALA A 324 -24.96 -1.53 -3.06
C ALA A 324 -24.36 -0.97 -4.37
N SER A 325 -24.42 0.36 -4.54
CA SER A 325 -23.75 1.07 -5.63
C SER A 325 -22.31 1.40 -5.24
N ASP A 326 -21.38 1.25 -6.19
CA ASP A 326 -19.98 1.68 -6.05
C ASP A 326 -19.87 3.17 -5.68
N TYR A 327 -18.78 3.55 -5.02
CA TYR A 327 -18.50 4.96 -4.72
C TYR A 327 -18.17 5.73 -6.01
N SER A 328 -18.56 7.01 -6.03
CA SER A 328 -18.06 7.95 -7.03
C SER A 328 -16.63 8.39 -6.68
N LYS A 329 -15.85 8.77 -7.71
CA LYS A 329 -14.47 9.24 -7.57
C LYS A 329 -14.25 10.62 -8.17
N ALA A 330 -13.31 11.36 -7.61
CA ALA A 330 -12.83 12.61 -8.19
C ALA A 330 -11.79 12.38 -9.28
N ASP A 331 -11.66 13.36 -10.18
CA ASP A 331 -10.71 13.29 -11.29
C ASP A 331 -9.29 13.68 -10.87
N LYS A 332 -9.15 14.64 -9.94
CA LYS A 332 -7.88 15.25 -9.54
C LYS A 332 -7.71 15.21 -8.02
N PRO A 333 -6.46 15.03 -7.53
CA PRO A 333 -6.15 15.16 -6.12
C PRO A 333 -6.45 16.56 -5.58
N THR A 334 -6.74 16.64 -4.28
CA THR A 334 -6.98 17.89 -3.55
C THR A 334 -5.83 18.15 -2.59
N ASP A 335 -5.41 19.41 -2.51
CA ASP A 335 -4.41 19.90 -1.57
C ASP A 335 -5.09 20.85 -0.58
N PHE A 336 -4.81 20.70 0.71
CA PHE A 336 -5.26 21.62 1.74
C PHE A 336 -4.15 22.57 2.16
N LEU A 337 -4.48 23.84 2.38
CA LEU A 337 -3.56 24.83 2.93
C LEU A 337 -3.73 24.87 4.46
N ILE A 338 -2.71 24.40 5.18
CA ILE A 338 -2.67 24.45 6.66
C ILE A 338 -1.58 25.45 7.03
N LYS A 339 -1.98 26.55 7.68
CA LYS A 339 -1.15 27.76 7.81
C LYS A 339 -0.60 28.19 6.44
N ASP A 340 0.72 28.10 6.25
CA ASP A 340 1.42 28.52 5.03
C ASP A 340 2.00 27.32 4.25
N SER A 341 1.56 26.09 4.57
CA SER A 341 2.04 24.85 3.92
C SER A 341 0.92 24.08 3.24
N LEU A 342 1.16 23.63 2.01
CA LEU A 342 0.24 22.77 1.29
C LEU A 342 0.43 21.30 1.67
N PHE A 343 -0.68 20.60 1.86
CA PHE A 343 -0.74 19.18 2.17
C PHE A 343 -1.60 18.44 1.16
N ARG A 344 -1.01 17.48 0.45
CA ARG A 344 -1.74 16.53 -0.40
C ARG A 344 -2.63 15.65 0.47
N ASN A 345 -3.92 15.61 0.19
CA ASN A 345 -4.81 14.68 0.85
C ASN A 345 -4.80 13.32 0.13
N ALA A 346 -4.73 12.24 0.90
CA ALA A 346 -4.82 10.87 0.40
C ALA A 346 -5.69 10.02 1.34
N ILE A 347 -6.56 9.19 0.77
CA ILE A 347 -7.44 8.31 1.53
C ILE A 347 -7.04 6.85 1.26
N CYS A 348 -6.54 6.19 2.31
CA CYS A 348 -6.25 4.75 2.32
C CYS A 348 -5.35 4.32 1.16
N TYR A 349 -5.81 3.40 0.32
CA TYR A 349 -5.09 2.87 -0.84
C TYR A 349 -4.44 3.94 -1.75
N GLU A 350 -5.03 5.14 -1.83
CA GLU A 350 -4.49 6.26 -2.61
C GLU A 350 -3.05 6.60 -2.26
N GLY A 351 -2.69 6.61 -0.97
CA GLY A 351 -1.33 6.94 -0.51
C GLY A 351 -0.27 5.97 -1.03
N THR A 352 -0.69 4.78 -1.47
CA THR A 352 0.17 3.76 -2.09
C THR A 352 0.00 3.65 -3.61
N ASN A 353 -0.67 4.62 -4.23
CA ASN A 353 -0.90 4.66 -5.67
C ASN A 353 -0.21 5.86 -6.32
N LYS A 354 0.47 5.65 -7.45
CA LYS A 354 1.20 6.71 -8.17
C LYS A 354 0.32 7.92 -8.54
N LYS A 355 -0.98 7.73 -8.77
CA LYS A 355 -1.91 8.78 -9.22
C LYS A 355 -2.04 9.90 -8.19
N ILE A 356 -1.96 9.59 -6.89
CA ILE A 356 -2.08 10.63 -5.85
C ILE A 356 -0.85 11.56 -5.80
N PHE A 357 0.27 11.15 -6.38
CA PHE A 357 1.52 11.92 -6.45
C PHE A 357 1.68 12.68 -7.79
N GLU A 358 0.66 12.69 -8.65
CA GLU A 358 0.65 13.50 -9.86
C GLU A 358 0.37 14.98 -9.53
N ASN A 359 0.95 15.90 -10.30
CA ASN A 359 0.75 17.35 -10.15
C ASN A 359 1.00 17.86 -8.71
N LEU A 360 2.10 17.41 -8.07
CA LEU A 360 2.46 17.89 -6.73
C LEU A 360 2.79 19.38 -6.71
N ASN A 361 3.23 20.00 -7.81
CA ASN A 361 3.41 21.46 -7.94
C ASN A 361 4.15 22.13 -6.76
N GLY A 362 5.13 21.44 -6.16
CA GLY A 362 5.89 21.94 -5.01
C GLY A 362 5.41 21.46 -3.63
N VAL A 363 4.26 20.77 -3.54
CA VAL A 363 3.75 20.15 -2.31
C VAL A 363 4.78 19.15 -1.75
N LYS A 364 5.15 19.35 -0.47
CA LYS A 364 6.13 18.52 0.26
C LYS A 364 5.53 17.67 1.36
N ASN A 365 4.27 17.91 1.73
CA ASN A 365 3.61 17.21 2.81
C ASN A 365 2.35 16.51 2.29
N MET A 366 2.02 15.38 2.91
CA MET A 366 0.81 14.62 2.61
C MET A 366 0.13 14.23 3.92
N ILE A 367 -1.19 14.42 3.99
CA ILE A 367 -2.02 13.85 5.06
C ILE A 367 -2.74 12.66 4.47
N MET A 368 -2.43 11.50 5.03
CA MET A 368 -3.03 10.24 4.65
C MET A 368 -3.91 9.72 5.78
N ILE A 369 -5.20 9.52 5.51
CA ILE A 369 -6.14 8.94 6.47
C ILE A 369 -6.52 7.52 6.03
N SER A 370 -6.63 6.57 6.95
CA SER A 370 -6.95 5.18 6.59
C SER A 370 -7.81 4.48 7.64
N ASN A 371 -8.50 3.43 7.22
CA ASN A 371 -9.15 2.48 8.10
C ASN A 371 -8.56 1.08 7.92
N ASN A 372 -7.47 0.81 8.64
CA ASN A 372 -6.78 -0.49 8.57
C ASN A 372 -7.51 -1.59 9.38
N ALA A 373 -8.55 -1.25 10.15
CA ALA A 373 -9.39 -2.22 10.86
C ALA A 373 -10.06 -3.26 9.93
N TRP A 374 -10.19 -2.96 8.64
CA TRP A 374 -10.63 -3.92 7.62
C TRP A 374 -9.71 -5.13 7.47
N PHE A 375 -8.44 -5.00 7.85
CA PHE A 375 -7.42 -6.02 7.59
C PHE A 375 -6.65 -6.43 8.85
N THR A 376 -6.96 -5.86 10.02
CA THR A 376 -6.30 -6.27 11.27
C THR A 376 -7.07 -7.37 11.99
N PRO A 377 -6.35 -8.34 12.61
CA PRO A 377 -4.89 -8.49 12.63
C PRO A 377 -4.33 -9.14 11.36
N SER A 378 -3.36 -8.50 10.70
CA SER A 378 -2.55 -9.09 9.61
C SER A 378 -1.28 -8.27 9.37
N HIS A 379 -0.50 -8.62 8.35
CA HIS A 379 0.65 -7.82 7.89
C HIS A 379 0.28 -6.71 6.90
N GLU A 380 -1.00 -6.53 6.53
CA GLU A 380 -1.43 -5.49 5.61
C GLU A 380 -0.95 -4.08 6.03
N PRO A 381 -1.12 -3.64 7.30
CA PRO A 381 -0.68 -2.30 7.69
C PRO A 381 0.84 -2.13 7.59
N THR A 382 1.58 -3.22 7.80
CA THR A 382 3.03 -3.24 7.61
C THR A 382 3.39 -3.08 6.13
N LEU A 383 2.75 -3.84 5.23
CA LEU A 383 2.98 -3.74 3.79
C LEU A 383 2.62 -2.35 3.27
N GLN A 384 1.50 -1.79 3.72
CA GLN A 384 1.08 -0.42 3.43
C GLN A 384 2.17 0.58 3.87
N ALA A 385 2.66 0.50 5.12
CA ALA A 385 3.72 1.36 5.61
C ALA A 385 5.02 1.27 4.78
N LEU A 386 5.42 0.08 4.34
CA LEU A 386 6.58 -0.11 3.47
C LEU A 386 6.38 0.52 2.10
N LEU A 387 5.18 0.41 1.52
CA LEU A 387 4.81 1.10 0.28
C LEU A 387 4.81 2.61 0.48
N LEU A 388 4.26 3.13 1.57
CA LEU A 388 4.29 4.56 1.88
C LEU A 388 5.72 5.08 2.00
N LYS A 389 6.62 4.34 2.64
CA LYS A 389 8.06 4.66 2.68
C LYS A 389 8.66 4.70 1.28
N TYR A 390 8.32 3.74 0.41
CA TYR A 390 8.76 3.74 -0.98
C TYR A 390 8.29 4.98 -1.75
N TYR A 391 7.01 5.36 -1.60
CA TYR A 391 6.44 6.52 -2.28
C TYR A 391 6.93 7.86 -1.71
N ALA A 392 7.03 7.99 -0.38
CA ALA A 392 7.62 9.14 0.30
C ALA A 392 9.02 9.43 -0.24
N LYS A 393 9.85 8.39 -0.31
CA LYS A 393 11.20 8.48 -0.88
C LYS A 393 11.20 8.82 -2.36
N LYS A 394 10.37 8.15 -3.16
CA LYS A 394 10.35 8.35 -4.62
C LYS A 394 9.93 9.77 -5.02
N TYR A 395 8.99 10.37 -4.28
CA TYR A 395 8.41 11.67 -4.63
C TYR A 395 8.92 12.82 -3.75
N GLY A 396 9.73 12.53 -2.72
CA GLY A 396 10.29 13.54 -1.84
C GLY A 396 9.23 14.23 -0.98
N VAL A 397 8.29 13.47 -0.43
CA VAL A 397 7.19 13.99 0.38
C VAL A 397 7.18 13.37 1.78
N THR A 398 6.87 14.18 2.79
CA THR A 398 6.62 13.72 4.15
C THR A 398 5.16 13.32 4.31
N ILE A 399 4.92 12.08 4.73
CA ILE A 399 3.57 11.53 4.87
C ILE A 399 3.21 11.47 6.35
N TYR A 400 2.13 12.15 6.73
CA TYR A 400 1.49 12.08 8.03
C TYR A 400 0.31 11.11 7.93
N HIS A 401 0.50 9.89 8.41
CA HIS A 401 -0.47 8.81 8.29
C HIS A 401 -1.26 8.61 9.60
N VAL A 402 -2.57 8.77 9.50
CA VAL A 402 -3.52 8.54 10.60
C VAL A 402 -4.43 7.38 10.24
N ALA A 403 -4.43 6.34 11.07
CA ALA A 403 -5.18 5.12 10.79
C ALA A 403 -6.04 4.66 11.96
N ASN A 404 -7.26 4.20 11.68
CA ASN A 404 -8.01 3.38 12.62
C ASN A 404 -7.53 1.93 12.54
N GLY A 405 -7.28 1.29 13.68
CA GLY A 405 -6.92 -0.13 13.74
C GLY A 405 -5.43 -0.43 13.57
N SER A 406 -4.58 0.56 13.28
CA SER A 406 -3.11 0.45 13.30
C SER A 406 -2.47 1.71 13.88
N LYS A 407 -1.17 1.65 14.19
CA LYS A 407 -0.43 2.81 14.72
C LYS A 407 -0.36 3.92 13.68
N ASN A 408 -0.47 5.17 14.14
CA ASN A 408 -0.16 6.36 13.33
C ASN A 408 1.35 6.45 13.03
N MET A 409 1.71 7.07 11.91
CA MET A 409 3.09 7.14 11.44
C MET A 409 3.41 8.51 10.81
N VAL A 410 4.64 8.98 10.98
CA VAL A 410 5.20 10.08 10.20
C VAL A 410 6.37 9.52 9.40
N ILE A 411 6.26 9.57 8.08
CA ILE A 411 7.22 8.98 7.15
C ILE A 411 7.92 10.12 6.42
N LYS A 412 9.19 10.33 6.73
CA LYS A 412 10.05 11.29 6.03
C LYS A 412 10.62 10.65 4.74
N PRO A 413 10.98 11.44 3.71
CA PRO A 413 11.43 10.93 2.42
C PRO A 413 12.87 10.38 2.36
N ASN A 414 13.65 10.44 3.45
CA ASN A 414 15.06 10.00 3.48
C ASN A 414 15.26 8.71 4.28
#